data_AF-A0A8H5L901-F1
#
_entry.id   AF-A0A8H5L901-F1
#
_cell.length_a   1.000
_cell.length_b   1.000
_cell.length_c   1.000
_cell.angle_alpha   90.00
_cell.angle_beta   90.00
_cell.angle_gamma   90.00
#
_symmetry.space_group_name_H-M   'P 1'
#
loop_
_entity.id
_entity.type
_entity.pdbx_description
1 polymer ?
#
loop_
_entity_poly.entity_id
_entity_poly.type
_entity_poly.pdbx_seq_one_letter_code
_entity_poly.pdbx_strand_id
1 'polypeptide(L)'
;MPTPSLHSAADFIFIFNGETDADSLIPDAPNIRIVHRNNTCFDLGAHGEVLREDGLWTHYRRFITMNASIRGPFLPYWAQGKGACWSDLYLARVNERVKLVGMSANCMPRFHIQSMIWATDSVGMELLLLPHSSTSSPADGFGAAGAPVAFHSCYDGWHSAVHAEIGTAEMIIEAGYDVDVMMEAYHKSERFRYDCHADGVGDLLFNGRYFGSNIHPYETIFMKANRDIDPKLLKSLTEWHLAEGRRSWDMC
;
A
#
# COMPACT_ATOMS: atom_id res chain seq x y z
N MET A 1 6.88 20.46 9.33
CA MET A 1 5.51 20.90 8.93
C MET A 1 4.56 19.76 9.22
N PRO A 2 3.31 19.99 9.67
CA PRO A 2 2.43 18.88 10.00
C PRO A 2 2.14 18.05 8.75
N THR A 3 2.36 16.75 8.85
CA THR A 3 2.18 15.76 7.78
C THR A 3 0.68 15.58 7.52
N PRO A 4 0.18 15.87 6.30
CA PRO A 4 -1.25 15.86 6.02
C PRO A 4 -1.96 14.52 6.25
N SER A 5 -1.23 13.40 6.36
CA SER A 5 -1.76 12.04 6.51
C SER A 5 -1.93 11.58 7.97
N LEU A 6 -1.25 12.20 8.94
CA LEU A 6 -1.28 11.74 10.34
C LEU A 6 -2.60 12.09 11.01
N HIS A 7 -3.11 11.20 11.87
CA HIS A 7 -4.31 11.47 12.67
C HIS A 7 -4.31 10.89 14.09
N SER A 8 -5.18 11.42 14.95
CA SER A 8 -5.20 11.05 16.37
C SER A 8 -5.83 9.68 16.66
N ALA A 9 -6.65 9.17 15.74
CA ALA A 9 -7.37 7.90 15.89
C ALA A 9 -6.58 6.62 15.51
N ALA A 10 -5.28 6.72 15.19
CA ALA A 10 -4.44 5.57 14.85
C ALA A 10 -3.02 5.72 15.40
N ASP A 11 -2.36 4.60 15.67
CA ASP A 11 -0.93 4.57 15.96
C ASP A 11 -0.12 4.51 14.66
N PHE A 12 0.90 5.36 14.56
CA PHE A 12 1.79 5.47 13.40
C PHE A 12 3.17 4.95 13.75
N ILE A 13 3.68 4.04 12.94
CA ILE A 13 5.02 3.48 13.10
C ILE A 13 5.83 3.85 11.86
N PHE A 14 6.82 4.72 12.05
CA PHE A 14 7.77 5.11 11.01
C PHE A 14 8.99 4.21 11.06
N ILE A 15 9.24 3.52 9.95
CA ILE A 15 10.40 2.62 9.82
C ILE A 15 11.41 3.32 8.91
N PHE A 16 12.57 3.67 9.47
CA PHE A 16 13.69 4.22 8.72
C PHE A 16 14.72 3.11 8.48
N ASN A 17 14.77 2.65 7.23
CA ASN A 17 15.72 1.65 6.76
C ASN A 17 17.01 2.32 6.28
N GLY A 18 18.08 2.18 7.06
CA GLY A 18 19.37 2.82 6.81
C GLY A 18 19.54 4.16 7.50
N GLU A 19 20.74 4.72 7.39
CA GLU A 19 21.10 6.01 7.98
C GLU A 19 20.36 7.16 7.28
N THR A 20 19.69 8.01 8.06
CA THR A 20 18.97 9.19 7.59
C THR A 20 18.72 10.16 8.76
N ASP A 21 18.46 11.41 8.43
CA ASP A 21 17.99 12.47 9.33
C ASP A 21 16.51 12.83 9.11
N ALA A 22 15.79 12.05 8.30
CA ALA A 22 14.39 12.28 7.96
C ALA A 22 13.43 12.05 9.16
N ASP A 23 13.89 11.38 10.22
CA ASP A 23 13.18 11.25 11.48
C ASP A 23 12.90 12.62 12.13
N SER A 24 13.77 13.61 11.90
CA SER A 24 13.57 15.00 12.33
C SER A 24 12.34 15.69 11.70
N LEU A 25 11.78 15.12 10.63
CA LEU A 25 10.56 15.63 9.99
C LEU A 25 9.29 15.12 10.67
N ILE A 26 9.40 14.10 11.52
CA ILE A 26 8.26 13.45 12.17
C ILE A 26 7.90 14.23 13.44
N PRO A 27 6.63 14.62 13.64
CA PRO A 27 6.21 15.29 14.86
C PRO A 27 6.30 14.35 16.07
N ASP A 28 6.63 14.91 17.22
CA ASP A 28 6.58 14.21 18.51
C ASP A 28 5.11 14.12 18.98
N ALA A 29 4.56 12.91 19.05
CA ALA A 29 3.20 12.65 19.52
C ALA A 29 3.10 11.25 20.14
N PRO A 30 2.20 11.01 21.13
CA PRO A 30 2.17 9.78 21.91
C PRO A 30 1.76 8.52 21.11
N ASN A 31 1.04 8.70 20.00
CA ASN A 31 0.63 7.64 19.08
C ASN A 31 1.60 7.48 17.90
N ILE A 32 2.83 8.03 18.00
CA ILE A 32 3.86 7.92 16.96
C ILE A 32 5.06 7.18 17.54
N ARG A 33 5.48 6.10 16.87
CA ARG A 33 6.69 5.34 17.16
C ARG A 33 7.64 5.42 15.98
N ILE A 34 8.92 5.64 16.28
CA ILE A 34 10.00 5.61 15.29
C ILE A 34 10.83 4.34 15.50
N VAL A 35 11.11 3.63 14.42
CA VAL A 35 11.94 2.42 14.40
C VAL A 35 13.08 2.63 13.40
N HIS A 36 14.32 2.60 13.89
CA HIS A 36 15.51 2.64 13.05
C HIS A 36 16.05 1.24 12.83
N ARG A 37 16.39 0.90 11.58
CA ARG A 37 16.89 -0.42 11.19
C ARG A 37 18.01 -0.29 10.17
N ASN A 38 18.79 -1.37 10.01
CA ASN A 38 19.71 -1.47 8.89
C ASN A 38 18.94 -1.48 7.56
N ASN A 39 19.58 -1.03 6.48
CA ASN A 39 18.98 -1.03 5.15
C ASN A 39 18.95 -2.44 4.53
N THR A 40 18.07 -3.29 5.05
CA THR A 40 17.85 -4.68 4.64
C THR A 40 16.36 -4.93 4.38
N CYS A 41 16.04 -6.07 3.78
CA CYS A 41 14.67 -6.59 3.66
C CYS A 41 13.67 -5.82 2.80
N PHE A 42 14.05 -4.68 2.20
CA PHE A 42 13.16 -3.78 1.46
C PHE A 42 11.87 -3.45 2.26
N ASP A 43 10.85 -2.88 1.61
CA ASP A 43 9.63 -2.44 2.30
C ASP A 43 8.87 -3.61 2.95
N LEU A 44 8.57 -4.67 2.18
CA LEU A 44 7.75 -5.79 2.62
C LEU A 44 8.37 -6.57 3.78
N GLY A 45 9.67 -6.85 3.68
CA GLY A 45 10.37 -7.57 4.74
C GLY A 45 10.54 -6.73 5.99
N ALA A 46 10.86 -5.43 5.86
CA ALA A 46 10.96 -4.52 7.01
C ALA A 46 9.62 -4.35 7.74
N HIS A 47 8.49 -4.25 7.01
CA HIS A 47 7.16 -4.30 7.62
C HIS A 47 6.98 -5.59 8.42
N GLY A 48 7.29 -6.74 7.81
CA GLY A 48 7.14 -8.05 8.45
C GLY A 48 8.01 -8.24 9.69
N GLU A 49 9.23 -7.70 9.71
CA GLU A 49 10.11 -7.77 10.87
C GLU A 49 9.59 -6.89 12.03
N VAL A 50 9.19 -5.65 11.75
CA VAL A 50 8.66 -4.73 12.78
C VAL A 50 7.32 -5.24 13.34
N LEU A 51 6.44 -5.75 12.48
CA LEU A 51 5.14 -6.27 12.91
C LEU A 51 5.27 -7.53 13.77
N ARG A 52 6.28 -8.37 13.54
CA ARG A 52 6.55 -9.57 14.34
C ARG A 52 7.27 -9.28 15.65
N GLU A 53 8.05 -8.20 15.72
CA GLU A 53 8.77 -7.80 16.92
C GLU A 53 7.81 -7.68 18.11
N ASP A 54 8.08 -8.45 19.16
CA ASP A 54 7.27 -8.56 20.38
C ASP A 54 5.76 -8.86 20.14
N GLY A 55 5.43 -9.43 18.98
CA GLY A 55 4.03 -9.70 18.61
C GLY A 55 3.20 -8.43 18.37
N LEU A 56 3.84 -7.31 18.00
CA LEU A 56 3.21 -6.00 17.80
C LEU A 56 1.90 -6.07 17.00
N TRP A 57 1.86 -6.86 15.93
CA TRP A 57 0.68 -7.00 15.08
C TRP A 57 -0.57 -7.47 15.86
N THR A 58 -0.41 -8.25 16.93
CA THR A 58 -1.53 -8.78 17.73
C THR A 58 -2.28 -7.72 18.53
N HIS A 59 -1.73 -6.51 18.67
CA HIS A 59 -2.35 -5.40 19.37
C HIS A 59 -3.35 -4.61 18.53
N TYR A 60 -3.42 -4.88 17.22
CA TYR A 60 -4.25 -4.13 16.29
C TYR A 60 -5.22 -5.04 15.53
N ARG A 61 -6.34 -4.46 15.08
CA ARG A 61 -7.36 -5.17 14.28
C ARG A 61 -7.39 -4.75 12.83
N ARG A 62 -6.81 -3.59 12.51
CA ARG A 62 -6.84 -2.94 11.20
C ARG A 62 -5.47 -2.33 10.97
N PHE A 63 -4.99 -2.47 9.74
CA PHE A 63 -3.63 -2.09 9.38
C PHE A 63 -3.66 -1.35 8.06
N ILE A 64 -2.83 -0.33 7.95
CA ILE A 64 -2.42 0.25 6.69
C ILE A 64 -0.90 0.27 6.68
N THR A 65 -0.27 -0.44 5.75
CA THR A 65 1.17 -0.33 5.48
C THR A 65 1.37 0.56 4.27
N MET A 66 2.39 1.42 4.28
CA MET A 66 2.71 2.30 3.16
C MET A 66 4.21 2.55 3.06
N ASN A 67 4.71 2.78 1.85
CA ASN A 67 6.09 3.20 1.64
C ASN A 67 6.21 4.68 1.25
N ALA A 68 7.42 5.22 1.35
CA ALA A 68 7.70 6.65 1.11
C ALA A 68 7.60 7.08 -0.37
N SER A 69 7.18 6.17 -1.27
CA SER A 69 7.14 6.45 -2.70
C SER A 69 5.86 7.13 -3.17
N ILE A 70 4.85 7.24 -2.32
CA ILE A 70 3.56 7.87 -2.62
C ILE A 70 3.40 9.19 -1.85
N ARG A 71 2.58 10.10 -2.40
CA ARG A 71 2.23 11.38 -1.80
C ARG A 71 0.71 11.53 -1.71
N GLY A 72 0.26 12.13 -0.61
CA GLY A 72 -1.14 12.37 -0.29
C GLY A 72 -1.32 12.56 1.22
N PRO A 73 -2.54 12.38 1.74
CA PRO A 73 -3.77 12.09 1.02
C PRO A 73 -4.25 13.29 0.19
N PHE A 74 -4.83 13.02 -0.98
CA PHE A 74 -5.53 13.98 -1.82
C PHE A 74 -7.01 13.60 -1.82
N LEU A 75 -7.83 14.43 -1.20
CA LEU A 75 -9.28 14.27 -1.18
C LEU A 75 -9.91 15.49 -1.83
N PRO A 76 -10.86 15.32 -2.76
CA PRO A 76 -11.49 16.48 -3.38
C PRO A 76 -12.26 17.30 -2.34
N TYR A 77 -12.25 18.62 -2.48
CA TYR A 77 -12.87 19.57 -1.54
C TYR A 77 -14.30 19.18 -1.10
N TRP A 78 -15.10 18.67 -2.05
CA TRP A 78 -16.49 18.26 -1.83
C TRP A 78 -16.66 16.95 -1.02
N ALA A 79 -15.62 16.11 -0.93
CA ALA A 79 -15.64 14.88 -0.13
C ALA A 79 -15.23 15.16 1.32
N GLN A 80 -14.33 16.12 1.54
CA GLN A 80 -13.71 16.38 2.84
C GLN A 80 -14.70 16.86 3.92
N GLY A 81 -15.81 17.52 3.54
CA GLY A 81 -16.82 18.02 4.48
C GLY A 81 -17.75 16.95 5.07
N LYS A 82 -17.62 15.68 4.66
CA LYS A 82 -18.48 14.57 5.09
C LYS A 82 -17.85 13.66 6.15
N GLY A 83 -16.80 14.14 6.84
CA GLY A 83 -16.02 13.30 7.78
C GLY A 83 -15.27 12.17 7.07
N ALA A 84 -14.90 12.38 5.80
CA ALA A 84 -14.20 11.37 5.01
C ALA A 84 -12.74 11.27 5.45
N CYS A 85 -12.48 10.41 6.44
CA CYS A 85 -11.12 10.06 6.81
C CYS A 85 -10.48 9.19 5.72
N TRP A 86 -9.28 9.54 5.27
CA TRP A 86 -8.62 8.83 4.17
C TRP A 86 -8.35 7.36 4.50
N SER A 87 -7.99 7.07 5.75
CA SER A 87 -7.69 5.71 6.21
C SER A 87 -8.96 4.87 6.28
N ASP A 88 -10.08 5.47 6.73
CA ASP A 88 -11.39 4.82 6.71
C ASP A 88 -11.85 4.48 5.29
N LEU A 89 -11.53 5.29 4.28
CA LEU A 89 -11.87 4.98 2.88
C LEU A 89 -11.19 3.70 2.39
N TYR A 90 -9.94 3.46 2.79
CA TYR A 90 -9.23 2.19 2.50
C TYR A 90 -9.78 1.05 3.36
N LEU A 91 -9.91 1.26 4.66
CA LEU A 91 -10.32 0.23 5.62
C LEU A 91 -11.78 -0.20 5.41
N ALA A 92 -12.66 0.65 4.90
CA ALA A 92 -14.04 0.30 4.58
C ALA A 92 -14.17 -0.70 3.42
N ARG A 93 -13.13 -0.86 2.60
CA ARG A 93 -13.07 -1.89 1.55
C ARG A 93 -12.71 -3.26 2.12
N VAL A 94 -12.02 -3.30 3.27
CA VAL A 94 -11.74 -4.54 4.00
C VAL A 94 -13.02 -5.05 4.66
N ASN A 95 -13.38 -6.29 4.42
CA ASN A 95 -14.61 -6.89 4.93
C ASN A 95 -14.45 -8.41 5.15
N GLU A 96 -15.55 -9.13 5.40
CA GLU A 96 -15.51 -10.59 5.65
C GLU A 96 -14.84 -11.38 4.52
N ARG A 97 -15.00 -10.90 3.27
CA ARG A 97 -14.44 -11.52 2.08
C ARG A 97 -13.12 -10.88 1.63
N VAL A 98 -13.03 -9.54 1.62
CA VAL A 98 -11.85 -8.82 1.13
C VAL A 98 -10.83 -8.62 2.25
N LYS A 99 -9.63 -9.19 2.10
CA LYS A 99 -8.55 -9.16 3.12
C LYS A 99 -7.31 -8.39 2.72
N LEU A 100 -7.26 -7.87 1.50
CA LEU A 100 -6.16 -7.02 1.04
C LEU A 100 -6.70 -5.96 0.09
N VAL A 101 -6.42 -4.70 0.40
CA VAL A 101 -6.84 -3.56 -0.42
C VAL A 101 -5.61 -2.72 -0.76
N GLY A 102 -5.36 -2.44 -2.04
CA GLY A 102 -4.28 -1.53 -2.45
C GLY A 102 -4.77 -0.35 -3.28
N MET A 103 -3.85 0.54 -3.68
CA MET A 103 -4.23 1.67 -4.54
C MET A 103 -4.42 1.28 -6.01
N SER A 104 -3.65 0.29 -6.49
CA SER A 104 -3.61 -0.11 -7.90
C SER A 104 -3.19 -1.57 -8.04
N ALA A 105 -3.49 -2.14 -9.20
CA ALA A 105 -3.04 -3.47 -9.58
C ALA A 105 -2.18 -3.40 -10.84
N ASN A 106 -1.29 -4.37 -11.00
CA ASN A 106 -0.51 -4.63 -12.20
C ASN A 106 -0.77 -6.08 -12.62
N CYS A 107 -0.91 -6.34 -13.92
CA CYS A 107 -1.20 -7.67 -14.43
C CYS A 107 0.00 -8.38 -15.06
N MET A 108 1.22 -7.83 -14.93
CA MET A 108 2.46 -8.43 -15.43
C MET A 108 3.43 -8.74 -14.28
N PRO A 109 3.92 -9.97 -14.14
CA PRO A 109 3.71 -11.14 -15.01
C PRO A 109 2.36 -11.85 -14.81
N ARG A 110 1.63 -11.49 -13.75
CA ARG A 110 0.26 -11.90 -13.45
C ARG A 110 -0.40 -10.85 -12.59
N PHE A 111 -1.72 -10.97 -12.35
CA PHE A 111 -2.44 -10.05 -11.49
C PHE A 111 -1.85 -10.01 -10.07
N HIS A 112 -1.46 -8.82 -9.62
CA HIS A 112 -1.02 -8.55 -8.26
C HIS A 112 -1.36 -7.12 -7.85
N ILE A 113 -1.45 -6.89 -6.54
CA ILE A 113 -1.65 -5.57 -5.95
C ILE A 113 -0.29 -4.97 -5.64
N GLN A 114 -0.05 -3.74 -6.11
CA GLN A 114 1.22 -3.06 -5.90
C GLN A 114 1.36 -2.60 -4.44
N SER A 115 2.54 -2.72 -3.84
CA SER A 115 2.73 -2.63 -2.38
C SER A 115 2.98 -1.24 -1.84
N MET A 116 2.68 -0.19 -2.61
CA MET A 116 2.89 1.18 -2.13
C MET A 116 2.02 1.53 -0.93
N ILE A 117 0.81 0.97 -0.90
CA ILE A 117 -0.11 1.04 0.23
C ILE A 117 -0.98 -0.21 0.23
N TRP A 118 -1.09 -0.87 1.37
CA TRP A 118 -2.00 -1.97 1.61
C TRP A 118 -2.80 -1.74 2.88
N ALA A 119 -4.11 -1.96 2.80
CA ALA A 119 -5.01 -1.99 3.95
C ALA A 119 -5.53 -3.42 4.16
N THR A 120 -5.58 -3.84 5.43
CA THR A 120 -5.99 -5.20 5.81
C THR A 120 -6.55 -5.23 7.25
N ASP A 121 -7.15 -6.35 7.64
CA ASP A 121 -7.60 -6.63 9.01
C ASP A 121 -6.65 -7.63 9.70
N SER A 122 -6.98 -8.07 10.91
CA SER A 122 -6.17 -9.05 11.65
C SER A 122 -6.03 -10.39 10.93
N VAL A 123 -7.04 -10.82 10.17
CA VAL A 123 -7.00 -12.09 9.42
C VAL A 123 -6.05 -11.97 8.24
N GLY A 124 -6.19 -10.89 7.45
CA GLY A 124 -5.27 -10.65 6.34
C GLY A 124 -3.85 -10.39 6.82
N MET A 125 -3.65 -9.66 7.93
CA MET A 125 -2.32 -9.46 8.52
C MET A 125 -1.66 -10.77 8.97
N GLU A 126 -2.42 -11.68 9.59
CA GLU A 126 -1.93 -13.01 9.94
C GLU A 126 -1.46 -13.77 8.69
N LEU A 127 -2.26 -13.77 7.61
CA LEU A 127 -1.88 -14.39 6.33
C LEU A 127 -0.63 -13.76 5.71
N LEU A 128 -0.47 -12.43 5.79
CA LEU A 128 0.71 -11.74 5.25
C LEU A 128 2.00 -12.11 6.00
N LEU A 129 1.93 -12.28 7.32
CA LEU A 129 3.09 -12.62 8.17
C LEU A 129 3.38 -14.14 8.18
N LEU A 130 2.32 -14.94 8.16
CA LEU A 130 2.33 -16.39 8.29
C LEU A 130 1.55 -17.06 7.15
N PRO A 131 2.00 -16.96 5.88
CA PRO A 131 1.35 -17.64 4.78
C PRO A 131 1.23 -19.15 5.02
N HIS A 132 0.13 -19.75 4.56
CA HIS A 132 -0.07 -21.19 4.68
C HIS A 132 1.01 -21.98 3.96
N SER A 133 1.37 -23.16 4.47
CA SER A 133 2.33 -24.05 3.82
C SER A 133 1.87 -24.54 2.43
N SER A 134 0.56 -24.45 2.14
CA SER A 134 -0.03 -24.76 0.85
C SER A 134 0.00 -23.60 -0.17
N THR A 135 0.54 -22.44 0.20
CA THR A 135 0.66 -21.29 -0.71
C THR A 135 1.50 -21.70 -1.93
N SER A 136 0.95 -21.59 -3.13
CA SER A 136 1.60 -22.11 -4.33
C SER A 136 2.86 -21.34 -4.71
N SER A 137 2.84 -20.01 -4.53
CA SER A 137 3.92 -19.07 -4.86
C SER A 137 4.63 -19.45 -6.17
N PRO A 138 3.95 -19.36 -7.33
CA PRO A 138 4.50 -19.82 -8.59
C PRO A 138 5.68 -18.96 -9.04
N ALA A 139 6.61 -19.56 -9.78
CA ALA A 139 7.72 -18.83 -10.39
C ALA A 139 7.20 -17.79 -11.39
N ASP A 140 7.82 -16.62 -11.40
CA ASP A 140 7.33 -15.44 -12.13
C ASP A 140 8.44 -14.62 -12.80
N GLY A 141 9.65 -15.18 -12.88
CA GLY A 141 10.85 -14.51 -13.38
C GLY A 141 11.56 -13.62 -12.35
N PHE A 142 10.91 -13.33 -11.23
CA PHE A 142 11.50 -12.60 -10.10
C PHE A 142 11.83 -13.55 -8.94
N GLY A 143 11.05 -14.61 -8.76
CA GLY A 143 11.31 -15.67 -7.78
C GLY A 143 11.11 -17.08 -8.33
N ALA A 144 11.68 -18.04 -7.61
CA ALA A 144 11.45 -19.46 -7.85
C ALA A 144 10.13 -19.92 -7.23
N ALA A 145 9.58 -21.04 -7.70
CA ALA A 145 8.37 -21.61 -7.14
C ALA A 145 8.57 -21.96 -5.65
N GLY A 146 7.60 -21.62 -4.80
CA GLY A 146 7.65 -21.82 -3.35
C GLY A 146 8.53 -20.82 -2.60
N ALA A 147 9.09 -19.80 -3.26
CA ALA A 147 9.82 -18.76 -2.56
C ALA A 147 8.88 -17.91 -1.67
N PRO A 148 9.39 -17.34 -0.56
CA PRO A 148 8.59 -16.53 0.35
C PRO A 148 7.90 -15.34 -0.31
N VAL A 149 6.68 -15.02 0.15
CA VAL A 149 5.86 -13.90 -0.35
C VAL A 149 5.29 -13.06 0.80
N ALA A 150 4.66 -11.93 0.48
CA ALA A 150 4.07 -11.01 1.44
C ALA A 150 5.09 -10.49 2.48
N PHE A 151 4.75 -10.53 3.77
CA PHE A 151 5.62 -10.07 4.86
C PHE A 151 6.39 -11.22 5.52
N HIS A 152 6.41 -12.40 4.90
CA HIS A 152 6.88 -13.63 5.53
C HIS A 152 8.37 -13.61 5.87
N SER A 153 9.19 -13.02 5.01
CA SER A 153 10.66 -13.11 5.11
C SER A 153 11.34 -11.77 4.88
N CYS A 154 12.61 -11.71 5.24
CA CYS A 154 13.48 -10.64 4.77
C CYS A 154 13.83 -10.89 3.29
N TYR A 155 13.74 -9.84 2.47
CA TYR A 155 14.07 -9.91 1.04
C TYR A 155 15.32 -9.10 0.76
N ASP A 156 16.48 -9.75 0.61
CA ASP A 156 17.76 -9.04 0.44
C ASP A 156 18.03 -8.52 -0.98
N GLY A 157 17.13 -8.82 -1.93
CA GLY A 157 17.29 -8.48 -3.33
C GLY A 157 16.03 -7.91 -3.95
N TRP A 158 16.21 -7.03 -4.93
CA TRP A 158 15.10 -6.42 -5.66
C TRP A 158 14.19 -7.48 -6.30
N HIS A 159 14.77 -8.54 -6.88
CA HIS A 159 14.01 -9.65 -7.47
C HIS A 159 13.13 -10.37 -6.44
N SER A 160 13.66 -10.73 -5.26
CA SER A 160 12.86 -11.41 -4.24
C SER A 160 11.80 -10.51 -3.62
N ALA A 161 12.06 -9.19 -3.49
CA ALA A 161 11.07 -8.23 -3.04
C ALA A 161 9.91 -8.07 -4.06
N VAL A 162 10.22 -8.03 -5.37
CA VAL A 162 9.21 -7.97 -6.43
C VAL A 162 8.39 -9.26 -6.47
N HIS A 163 9.04 -10.43 -6.36
CA HIS A 163 8.33 -11.70 -6.25
C HIS A 163 7.37 -11.73 -5.06
N ALA A 164 7.81 -11.20 -3.91
CA ALA A 164 6.97 -11.15 -2.73
C ALA A 164 5.72 -10.27 -2.92
N GLU A 165 5.84 -9.14 -3.60
CA GLU A 165 4.68 -8.31 -4.00
C GLU A 165 3.74 -9.10 -4.93
N ILE A 166 4.28 -9.71 -6.00
CA ILE A 166 3.51 -10.46 -7.01
C ILE A 166 2.74 -11.64 -6.38
N GLY A 167 3.37 -12.34 -5.44
CA GLY A 167 2.80 -13.49 -4.75
C GLY A 167 1.67 -13.19 -3.79
N THR A 168 1.57 -11.95 -3.31
CA THR A 168 0.71 -11.62 -2.17
C THR A 168 -0.78 -11.77 -2.49
N ALA A 169 -1.24 -11.28 -3.64
CA ALA A 169 -2.66 -11.30 -3.98
C ALA A 169 -3.17 -12.74 -4.19
N GLU A 170 -2.39 -13.58 -4.86
CA GLU A 170 -2.73 -14.99 -5.08
C GLU A 170 -2.75 -15.77 -3.76
N MET A 171 -1.78 -15.53 -2.87
CA MET A 171 -1.77 -16.15 -1.54
C MET A 171 -3.07 -15.88 -0.77
N ILE A 172 -3.56 -14.62 -0.77
CA ILE A 172 -4.83 -14.27 -0.13
C ILE A 172 -6.01 -14.99 -0.79
N ILE A 173 -6.01 -15.11 -2.13
CA ILE A 173 -7.06 -15.80 -2.89
C ILE A 173 -7.07 -17.30 -2.61
N GLU A 174 -5.91 -17.94 -2.55
CA GLU A 174 -5.76 -19.37 -2.22
C GLU A 174 -6.21 -19.69 -0.80
N ALA A 175 -6.10 -18.73 0.12
CA ALA A 175 -6.64 -18.83 1.47
C ALA A 175 -8.18 -18.73 1.55
N GLY A 176 -8.87 -18.55 0.41
CA GLY A 176 -10.33 -18.48 0.31
C GLY A 176 -10.89 -17.05 0.48
N TYR A 177 -10.04 -16.04 0.46
CA TYR A 177 -10.43 -14.63 0.55
C TYR A 177 -10.34 -13.93 -0.80
N ASP A 178 -10.67 -12.64 -0.81
CA ASP A 178 -10.61 -11.80 -1.99
C ASP A 178 -9.73 -10.57 -1.74
N VAL A 179 -9.41 -9.88 -2.84
CA VAL A 179 -8.60 -8.67 -2.82
C VAL A 179 -9.29 -7.56 -3.58
N ASP A 180 -8.92 -6.32 -3.31
CA ASP A 180 -9.53 -5.15 -3.93
C ASP A 180 -8.51 -4.03 -4.16
N VAL A 181 -8.84 -3.08 -5.04
CA VAL A 181 -8.00 -1.90 -5.28
C VAL A 181 -8.84 -0.64 -5.45
N MET A 182 -8.25 0.52 -5.14
CA MET A 182 -8.94 1.81 -5.27
C MET A 182 -9.15 2.25 -6.72
N MET A 183 -8.28 1.83 -7.65
CA MET A 183 -8.40 2.24 -9.05
C MET A 183 -9.74 1.79 -9.69
N GLU A 184 -10.47 2.73 -10.27
CA GLU A 184 -11.76 2.58 -10.95
C GLU A 184 -11.70 1.58 -12.09
N ALA A 185 -10.59 1.52 -12.84
CA ALA A 185 -10.46 0.58 -13.95
C ALA A 185 -10.57 -0.89 -13.53
N TYR A 186 -10.28 -1.21 -12.26
CA TYR A 186 -10.50 -2.55 -11.70
C TYR A 186 -12.01 -2.87 -11.62
N HIS A 187 -12.82 -1.88 -11.26
CA HIS A 187 -14.26 -2.01 -11.01
C HIS A 187 -15.12 -2.04 -12.27
N LYS A 188 -14.53 -1.81 -13.45
CA LYS A 188 -15.25 -1.92 -14.74
C LYS A 188 -15.74 -3.35 -15.04
N SER A 189 -15.19 -4.37 -14.38
CA SER A 189 -15.52 -5.77 -14.61
C SER A 189 -15.15 -6.62 -13.39
N GLU A 190 -16.07 -7.48 -12.95
CA GLU A 190 -15.79 -8.52 -11.93
C GLU A 190 -14.71 -9.52 -12.40
N ARG A 191 -14.43 -9.55 -13.71
CA ARG A 191 -13.41 -10.41 -14.30
C ARG A 191 -12.07 -9.72 -14.53
N PHE A 192 -11.90 -8.46 -14.11
CA PHE A 192 -10.69 -7.67 -14.39
C PHE A 192 -9.41 -8.48 -14.13
N ARG A 193 -9.29 -9.10 -12.95
CA ARG A 193 -8.10 -9.88 -12.56
C ARG A 193 -7.75 -11.05 -13.48
N TYR A 194 -8.73 -11.60 -14.19
CA TYR A 194 -8.54 -12.74 -15.09
C TYR A 194 -8.22 -12.28 -16.51
N ASP A 195 -8.83 -11.19 -16.93
CA ASP A 195 -8.78 -10.74 -18.32
C ASP A 195 -7.62 -9.73 -18.55
N CYS A 196 -7.18 -9.01 -17.51
CA CYS A 196 -6.25 -7.89 -17.65
C CYS A 196 -4.85 -8.25 -18.18
N HIS A 197 -4.35 -9.46 -17.91
CA HIS A 197 -3.09 -9.92 -18.51
C HIS A 197 -3.24 -10.10 -20.03
N ALA A 198 -4.36 -10.68 -20.49
CA ALA A 198 -4.65 -10.86 -21.91
C ALA A 198 -4.86 -9.51 -22.62
N ASP A 199 -5.41 -8.52 -21.90
CA ASP A 199 -5.55 -7.13 -22.36
C ASP A 199 -4.23 -6.35 -22.38
N GLY A 200 -3.11 -6.95 -21.95
CA GLY A 200 -1.79 -6.31 -21.91
C GLY A 200 -1.67 -5.20 -20.88
N VAL A 201 -2.48 -5.25 -19.81
CA VAL A 201 -2.50 -4.26 -18.73
C VAL A 201 -1.28 -4.49 -17.82
N GLY A 202 -0.18 -3.77 -18.09
CA GLY A 202 1.03 -3.80 -17.26
C GLY A 202 0.97 -2.86 -16.06
N ASP A 203 2.14 -2.36 -15.66
CA ASP A 203 2.25 -1.35 -14.60
C ASP A 203 1.63 -0.01 -15.07
N LEU A 204 0.52 0.35 -14.45
CA LEU A 204 -0.27 1.54 -14.76
C LEU A 204 0.28 2.83 -14.13
N LEU A 205 1.26 2.72 -13.24
CA LEU A 205 1.84 3.84 -12.49
C LEU A 205 3.01 4.48 -13.25
N PHE A 206 2.78 4.83 -14.52
CA PHE A 206 3.68 5.56 -15.40
C PHE A 206 2.90 6.52 -16.30
N ASN A 207 3.56 7.55 -16.81
CA ASN A 207 2.94 8.55 -17.67
C ASN A 207 2.28 7.90 -18.92
N GLY A 208 0.98 8.14 -19.10
CA GLY A 208 0.17 7.66 -20.21
C GLY A 208 -0.23 6.18 -20.15
N ARG A 209 0.19 5.43 -19.11
CA ARG A 209 -0.08 3.99 -19.02
C ARG A 209 -1.47 3.65 -18.50
N TYR A 210 -2.17 4.58 -17.86
CA TYR A 210 -3.54 4.36 -17.38
C TYR A 210 -4.56 4.55 -18.51
N PHE A 211 -4.69 3.55 -19.39
CA PHE A 211 -5.61 3.55 -20.54
C PHE A 211 -5.47 4.79 -21.45
N GLY A 212 -4.23 5.20 -21.72
CA GLY A 212 -3.90 6.40 -22.51
C GLY A 212 -3.89 7.70 -21.70
N SER A 213 -4.09 7.62 -20.39
CA SER A 213 -4.08 8.73 -19.45
C SER A 213 -3.19 8.42 -18.23
N ASN A 214 -3.36 9.18 -17.13
CA ASN A 214 -2.68 8.98 -15.87
C ASN A 214 -3.71 8.67 -14.79
N ILE A 215 -3.37 7.78 -13.85
CA ILE A 215 -4.21 7.55 -12.68
C ILE A 215 -4.38 8.84 -11.89
N HIS A 216 -5.62 9.25 -11.64
CA HIS A 216 -5.88 10.53 -10.99
C HIS A 216 -5.86 10.35 -9.45
N PRO A 217 -5.17 11.21 -8.67
CA PRO A 217 -5.01 10.97 -7.23
C PRO A 217 -6.30 11.04 -6.42
N TYR A 218 -7.39 11.61 -6.95
CA TYR A 218 -8.71 11.56 -6.31
C TYR A 218 -9.41 10.20 -6.42
N GLU A 219 -8.93 9.32 -7.31
CA GLU A 219 -9.42 7.95 -7.42
C GLU A 219 -8.74 7.04 -6.39
N THR A 220 -7.44 7.26 -6.16
CA THR A 220 -6.61 6.40 -5.30
C THR A 220 -6.20 7.04 -3.98
N ILE A 221 -6.59 8.29 -3.72
CA ILE A 221 -6.20 9.15 -2.58
C ILE A 221 -4.70 9.51 -2.56
N PHE A 222 -3.84 8.65 -3.07
CA PHE A 222 -2.40 8.83 -3.14
C PHE A 222 -1.90 8.72 -4.57
N MET A 223 -0.76 9.34 -4.85
CA MET A 223 -0.08 9.27 -6.14
C MET A 223 1.37 8.85 -5.98
N LYS A 224 1.86 7.95 -6.83
CA LYS A 224 3.29 7.62 -6.91
C LYS A 224 4.08 8.87 -7.28
N ALA A 225 5.01 9.25 -6.41
CA ALA A 225 5.70 10.54 -6.46
C ALA A 225 7.11 10.47 -7.09
N ASN A 226 7.65 9.27 -7.29
CA ASN A 226 9.03 9.02 -7.73
C ASN A 226 9.13 8.43 -9.15
N ARG A 227 8.14 8.71 -10.01
CA ARG A 227 8.06 8.16 -11.38
C ARG A 227 7.68 9.19 -12.45
N ASP A 228 7.64 10.47 -12.11
CA ASP A 228 7.30 11.57 -13.03
C ASP A 228 6.03 11.32 -13.87
N ILE A 229 5.01 10.70 -13.26
CA ILE A 229 3.74 10.37 -13.93
C ILE A 229 3.05 11.64 -14.44
N ASP A 230 2.90 12.62 -13.54
CA ASP A 230 2.41 13.97 -13.86
C ASP A 230 2.97 14.98 -12.85
N PRO A 231 4.18 15.52 -13.08
CA PRO A 231 4.84 16.42 -12.12
C PRO A 231 4.04 17.70 -11.85
N LYS A 232 3.32 18.21 -12.86
CA LYS A 232 2.54 19.44 -12.73
C LYS A 232 1.31 19.20 -11.87
N LEU A 233 0.57 18.12 -12.12
CA LEU A 233 -0.58 17.73 -11.31
C LEU A 233 -0.17 17.47 -9.86
N LEU A 234 0.87 16.67 -9.64
CA LEU A 234 1.35 16.33 -8.30
C LEU A 234 1.76 17.59 -7.52
N LYS A 235 2.49 18.51 -8.16
CA LYS A 235 2.87 19.79 -7.56
C LYS A 235 1.64 20.62 -7.18
N SER A 236 0.73 20.82 -8.13
CA SER A 236 -0.48 21.62 -7.89
C SER A 236 -1.36 21.04 -6.79
N LEU A 237 -1.61 19.73 -6.78
CA LEU A 237 -2.38 19.08 -5.71
C LEU A 237 -1.69 19.20 -4.36
N THR A 238 -0.36 19.07 -4.31
CA THR A 238 0.41 19.28 -3.07
C THR A 238 0.24 20.70 -2.55
N GLU A 239 0.43 21.71 -3.40
CA GLU A 239 0.29 23.12 -3.02
C GLU A 239 -1.13 23.45 -2.54
N TRP A 240 -2.16 22.99 -3.25
CA TRP A 240 -3.55 23.29 -2.91
C TRP A 240 -3.99 22.64 -1.59
N HIS A 241 -3.65 21.37 -1.34
CA HIS A 241 -4.04 20.69 -0.10
C HIS A 241 -3.25 21.19 1.12
N LEU A 242 -2.00 21.64 0.93
CA LEU A 242 -1.26 22.31 2.01
C LEU A 242 -1.83 23.69 2.31
N ALA A 243 -2.18 24.47 1.27
CA ALA A 243 -2.75 25.81 1.42
C ALA A 243 -4.15 25.80 2.03
N GLU A 244 -4.92 24.74 1.82
CA GLU A 244 -6.22 24.51 2.45
C GLU A 244 -6.15 24.45 3.99
N GLY A 245 -4.98 24.11 4.55
CA GLY A 245 -4.74 24.14 5.99
C GLY A 245 -5.49 23.08 6.80
N ARG A 246 -6.26 22.19 6.14
CA ARG A 246 -6.91 21.05 6.77
C ARG A 246 -5.91 19.92 7.00
N ARG A 247 -5.97 19.31 8.18
CA ARG A 247 -5.07 18.23 8.59
C ARG A 247 -5.90 16.97 8.80
N SER A 248 -5.39 15.79 8.40
CA SER A 248 -6.03 14.53 8.78
C SER A 248 -6.18 14.43 10.30
N TRP A 249 -5.26 15.03 11.07
CA TRP A 249 -5.32 15.07 12.53
C TRP A 249 -6.57 15.66 13.15
N ASP A 250 -7.24 16.57 12.44
CA ASP A 250 -8.46 17.22 12.94
C ASP A 250 -9.73 16.64 12.32
N MET A 251 -9.59 15.87 11.22
CA MET A 251 -10.70 15.40 10.38
C MET A 251 -10.94 13.89 10.52
N CYS A 252 -9.88 13.17 10.90
CA CYS A 252 -9.81 11.81 11.39
C CYS A 252 -9.42 11.88 12.89
#